data_AF-A0ABD1SPI0-F1
#
_entry.id   AF-A0ABD1SPI0-F1
#
_cell.length_a   1.000
_cell.length_b   1.000
_cell.length_c   1.000
_cell.angle_alpha   90.00
_cell.angle_beta   90.00
_cell.angle_gamma   90.00
#
_symmetry.space_group_name_H-M   'P 1'
#
loop_
_entity.id
_entity.type
_entity.pdbx_description
1 polymer ?
#
loop_
_entity_poly.entity_id
_entity_poly.type
_entity_poly.pdbx_seq_one_letter_code
_entity_poly.pdbx_strand_id
1 'polypeptide(L)'
;MSTSAPAVNTLETPVMDSSYSTLLQSITEEGGYAFASMATLAAGGDNHAAEAAKEMAWEQLHSGPWHSVGPIWRDAYSMACLHVARNHFSSGEFKLSLKALDMGLIMGGLTLRDDLNSCIKKVSSALTEKDFSSSNNNNNSTDSTEEGQKKSELFGDQEIISRQHFNLPEVLQLLPSRSLSCKKVGRKSGLSLEGFLRDHFLCGSPVIISDCMVHWPAKNKWNDMNYLKRIAGFRTVPVEVGKNYLCPEWKQELITFSEFLERISSNECPSEDTTYLAQHQLFDQILELRQDILIPDYCFAGDGEIRSINAWIGPAGTVTPLHNDPHHNILSQVVGKKYIRLYPASLSEDLYPHMESMLSNSSQVDLDNIDEKAFPKVLDLDFVDCILEEGEMLYIPPKWWHYVRSLSTSFSVSFWWSDTGNSQGS
;
A
#
# COMPACT_ATOMS: atom_id res chain seq x y z
N MET A 1 -43.55 24.43 19.82
CA MET A 1 -42.11 24.68 19.70
C MET A 1 -41.39 23.35 19.88
N SER A 2 -41.16 22.65 18.77
CA SER A 2 -40.33 21.45 18.75
C SER A 2 -38.95 21.93 18.31
N THR A 3 -38.01 21.94 19.23
CA THR A 3 -36.61 22.24 18.97
C THR A 3 -36.01 21.06 18.21
N SER A 4 -35.88 21.21 16.89
CA SER A 4 -35.08 20.33 16.04
C SER A 4 -33.65 20.26 16.58
N ALA A 5 -33.16 19.06 16.86
CA ALA A 5 -31.75 18.82 17.15
C ALA A 5 -30.90 19.32 15.96
N PRO A 6 -29.82 20.10 16.18
CA PRO A 6 -28.97 20.58 15.10
C PRO A 6 -27.91 19.52 14.72
N ALA A 7 -27.67 19.39 13.41
CA ALA A 7 -26.40 19.02 12.75
C ALA A 7 -25.69 17.69 13.14
N VAL A 8 -26.06 16.57 12.48
CA VAL A 8 -25.20 15.35 12.45
C VAL A 8 -24.96 14.79 11.03
N ASN A 9 -25.73 15.19 10.02
CA ASN A 9 -25.77 14.52 8.70
C ASN A 9 -24.93 15.14 7.57
N THR A 10 -23.98 16.02 7.86
CA THR A 10 -23.18 16.70 6.81
C THR A 10 -21.69 16.48 6.98
N LEU A 11 -20.97 16.31 5.87
CA LEU A 11 -19.51 16.27 5.85
C LEU A 11 -18.96 17.69 5.71
N GLU A 12 -18.14 18.13 6.66
CA GLU A 12 -17.51 19.45 6.68
C GLU A 12 -16.19 19.43 5.90
N THR A 13 -15.93 20.46 5.09
CA THR A 13 -14.72 20.56 4.26
C THR A 13 -14.14 21.98 4.31
N PRO A 14 -13.68 22.44 5.48
CA PRO A 14 -13.24 23.82 5.67
C PRO A 14 -12.12 24.26 4.73
N VAL A 15 -11.20 23.34 4.36
CA VAL A 15 -10.11 23.66 3.43
C VAL A 15 -10.65 23.90 2.03
N MET A 16 -11.50 23.00 1.53
CA MET A 16 -12.18 23.13 0.25
C MET A 16 -13.06 24.37 0.22
N ASP A 17 -13.84 24.63 1.27
CA ASP A 17 -14.76 25.77 1.33
C ASP A 17 -14.01 27.11 1.33
N SER A 18 -12.85 27.19 2.00
CA SER A 18 -12.00 28.40 2.04
C SER A 18 -11.19 28.64 0.75
N SER A 19 -10.79 27.58 0.05
CA SER A 19 -9.99 27.63 -1.17
C SER A 19 -10.81 27.50 -2.46
N TYR A 20 -12.14 27.33 -2.34
CA TYR A 20 -13.05 26.95 -3.42
C TYR A 20 -12.91 27.82 -4.67
N SER A 21 -12.99 29.14 -4.51
CA SER A 21 -12.91 30.08 -5.64
C SER A 21 -11.56 30.03 -6.34
N THR A 22 -10.47 29.88 -5.57
CA THR A 22 -9.11 29.82 -6.10
C THR A 22 -8.89 28.52 -6.85
N LEU A 23 -9.34 27.38 -6.31
CA LEU A 23 -9.27 26.08 -6.99
C LEU A 23 -10.06 26.09 -8.30
N LEU A 24 -11.30 26.57 -8.30
CA LEU A 24 -12.09 26.66 -9.52
C LEU A 24 -11.45 27.58 -10.57
N GLN A 25 -10.86 28.69 -10.14
CA GLN A 25 -10.14 29.58 -11.05
C GLN A 25 -8.94 28.85 -11.69
N SER A 26 -8.09 28.21 -10.90
CA SER A 26 -6.92 27.47 -11.42
C SER A 26 -7.32 26.31 -12.34
N ILE A 27 -8.39 25.58 -12.02
CA ILE A 27 -8.92 24.53 -12.90
C ILE A 27 -9.42 25.12 -14.23
N THR A 28 -10.07 26.29 -14.17
CA THR A 28 -10.58 26.99 -15.36
C THR A 28 -9.45 27.49 -16.26
N GLU A 29 -8.36 27.99 -15.67
CA GLU A 29 -7.15 28.43 -16.39
C GLU A 29 -6.49 27.28 -17.17
N GLU A 30 -6.59 26.04 -16.66
CA GLU A 30 -6.16 24.80 -17.34
C GLU A 30 -7.24 24.21 -18.28
N GLY A 31 -8.24 25.00 -18.66
CA GLY A 31 -9.28 24.60 -19.62
C GLY A 31 -10.49 23.87 -19.00
N GLY A 32 -10.56 23.77 -17.68
CA GLY A 32 -11.63 23.06 -16.95
C GLY A 32 -12.95 23.81 -16.77
N TYR A 33 -13.35 24.68 -17.72
CA TYR A 33 -14.59 25.49 -17.62
C TYR A 33 -15.85 24.65 -17.34
N ALA A 34 -16.00 23.54 -18.05
CA ALA A 34 -17.15 22.67 -17.88
C ALA A 34 -17.12 21.94 -16.52
N PHE A 35 -15.93 21.56 -16.04
CA PHE A 35 -15.76 21.02 -14.69
C PHE A 35 -16.17 22.05 -13.65
N ALA A 36 -15.69 23.30 -13.76
CA ALA A 36 -15.99 24.34 -12.79
C ALA A 36 -17.50 24.67 -12.70
N SER A 37 -18.20 24.61 -13.83
CA SER A 37 -19.67 24.72 -13.86
C SER A 37 -20.35 23.57 -13.10
N MET A 38 -19.95 22.32 -13.36
CA MET A 38 -20.50 21.15 -12.68
C MET A 38 -20.17 21.15 -11.18
N ALA A 39 -18.95 21.51 -10.80
CA ALA A 39 -18.56 21.64 -9.40
C ALA A 39 -19.41 22.70 -8.67
N THR A 40 -19.69 23.84 -9.32
CA THR A 40 -20.56 24.88 -8.75
C THR A 40 -21.98 24.39 -8.50
N LEU A 41 -22.56 23.63 -9.43
CA LEU A 41 -23.86 22.99 -9.22
C LEU A 41 -23.81 21.92 -8.13
N ALA A 42 -22.74 21.13 -8.07
CA ALA A 42 -22.50 20.13 -7.04
C ALA A 42 -22.40 20.75 -5.63
N ALA A 43 -21.75 21.90 -5.49
CA ALA A 43 -21.72 22.68 -4.25
C ALA A 43 -23.12 23.17 -3.83
N GLY A 44 -24.00 23.42 -4.81
CA GLY A 44 -25.43 23.69 -4.59
C GLY A 44 -26.28 22.47 -4.23
N GLY A 45 -25.69 21.28 -4.16
CA GLY A 45 -26.37 20.02 -3.81
C GLY A 45 -26.89 19.21 -5.00
N ASP A 46 -26.44 19.51 -6.23
CA ASP A 46 -26.80 18.69 -7.40
C ASP A 46 -25.96 17.40 -7.47
N ASN A 47 -26.62 16.27 -7.23
CA ASN A 47 -25.99 14.95 -7.25
C ASN A 47 -25.45 14.55 -8.63
N HIS A 48 -26.17 14.89 -9.71
CA HIS A 48 -25.75 14.52 -11.06
C HIS A 48 -24.54 15.36 -11.49
N ALA A 49 -24.51 16.64 -11.09
CA ALA A 49 -23.37 17.50 -11.34
C ALA A 49 -22.12 17.04 -10.58
N ALA A 50 -22.26 16.54 -9.34
CA ALA A 50 -21.15 15.99 -8.58
C ALA A 50 -20.51 14.77 -9.29
N GLU A 51 -21.34 13.84 -9.77
CA GLU A 51 -20.86 12.67 -10.51
C GLU A 51 -20.25 13.07 -11.86
N ALA A 52 -20.88 14.00 -12.59
CA ALA A 52 -20.33 14.50 -13.85
C ALA A 52 -18.96 15.17 -13.65
N ALA A 53 -18.81 16.01 -12.62
CA ALA A 53 -17.51 16.62 -12.29
C ALA A 53 -16.44 15.56 -12.00
N LYS A 54 -16.79 14.50 -11.26
CA LYS A 54 -15.88 13.40 -10.94
C LYS A 54 -15.42 12.65 -12.18
N GLU A 55 -16.33 12.30 -13.10
CA GLU A 55 -16.00 11.63 -14.36
C GLU A 55 -15.13 12.52 -15.26
N MET A 56 -15.42 13.83 -15.33
CA MET A 56 -14.60 14.76 -16.11
C MET A 56 -13.17 14.86 -15.58
N ALA A 57 -12.99 14.96 -14.26
CA ALA A 57 -11.66 14.96 -13.66
C ALA A 57 -10.96 13.60 -13.85
N TRP A 58 -11.70 12.49 -13.77
CA TRP A 58 -11.17 11.15 -14.06
C TRP A 58 -10.61 11.05 -15.48
N GLU A 59 -11.37 11.48 -16.49
CA GLU A 59 -10.93 11.47 -17.89
C GLU A 59 -9.64 12.27 -18.08
N GLN A 60 -9.51 13.42 -17.40
CA GLN A 60 -8.28 14.21 -17.45
C GLN A 60 -7.09 13.49 -16.82
N LEU A 61 -7.29 12.82 -15.68
CA LEU A 61 -6.24 12.03 -15.03
C LEU A 61 -5.76 10.84 -15.89
N HIS A 62 -6.59 10.37 -16.83
CA HIS A 62 -6.27 9.26 -17.73
C HIS A 62 -6.01 9.68 -19.19
N SER A 63 -5.85 10.99 -19.44
CA SER A 63 -5.57 11.52 -20.77
C SER A 63 -4.15 11.21 -21.28
N GLY A 64 -3.26 10.73 -20.40
CA GLY A 64 -1.88 10.39 -20.73
C GLY A 64 -1.10 9.90 -19.50
N PRO A 65 0.25 9.83 -19.58
CA PRO A 65 1.10 9.47 -18.45
C PRO A 65 0.87 10.38 -17.24
N TRP A 66 0.85 9.82 -16.03
CA TRP A 66 0.52 10.54 -14.80
C TRP A 66 1.34 11.83 -14.59
N HIS A 67 2.62 11.81 -14.94
CA HIS A 67 3.53 12.97 -14.81
C HIS A 67 3.23 14.09 -15.81
N SER A 68 2.51 13.80 -16.89
CA SER A 68 2.11 14.76 -17.92
C SER A 68 0.79 15.46 -17.60
N VAL A 69 0.01 14.93 -16.65
CA VAL A 69 -1.26 15.54 -16.24
C VAL A 69 -0.99 16.68 -15.24
N GLY A 70 -1.58 17.84 -15.51
CA GLY A 70 -1.48 19.01 -14.66
C GLY A 70 -1.88 18.71 -13.20
N PRO A 71 -1.07 19.09 -12.20
CA PRO A 71 -1.34 18.75 -10.79
C PRO A 71 -2.72 19.20 -10.29
N ILE A 72 -3.25 20.29 -10.84
CA ILE A 72 -4.56 20.82 -10.46
C ILE A 72 -5.70 19.85 -10.72
N TRP A 73 -5.59 18.98 -11.73
CA TRP A 73 -6.63 17.98 -12.03
C TRP A 73 -6.73 16.91 -10.94
N ARG A 74 -5.66 16.69 -10.16
CA ARG A 74 -5.70 15.84 -8.98
C ARG A 74 -6.51 16.50 -7.87
N ASP A 75 -6.33 17.81 -7.65
CA ASP A 75 -7.14 18.57 -6.69
C ASP A 75 -8.60 18.68 -7.15
N ALA A 76 -8.86 18.82 -8.45
CA ALA A 76 -10.19 18.77 -9.05
C ALA A 76 -10.88 17.42 -8.76
N TYR A 77 -10.16 16.31 -8.92
CA TYR A 77 -10.68 14.98 -8.60
C TYR A 77 -11.00 14.84 -7.11
N SER A 78 -10.10 15.28 -6.21
CA SER A 78 -10.36 15.33 -4.76
C SER A 78 -11.64 16.11 -4.42
N MET A 79 -11.81 17.28 -5.04
CA MET A 79 -12.99 18.14 -4.84
C MET A 79 -14.27 17.43 -5.27
N ALA A 80 -14.28 16.83 -6.46
CA ALA A 80 -15.44 16.10 -6.97
C ALA A 80 -15.78 14.89 -6.08
N CYS A 81 -14.77 14.15 -5.61
CA CYS A 81 -14.94 13.06 -4.65
C CYS A 81 -15.56 13.52 -3.33
N LEU A 82 -15.18 14.69 -2.80
CA LEU A 82 -15.80 15.26 -1.60
C LEU A 82 -17.28 15.61 -1.81
N HIS A 83 -17.66 16.15 -2.97
CA HIS A 83 -19.06 16.40 -3.30
C HIS A 83 -19.87 15.11 -3.41
N VAL A 84 -19.37 14.11 -4.14
CA VAL A 84 -20.02 12.79 -4.25
C VAL A 84 -20.15 12.12 -2.88
N ALA A 85 -19.11 12.19 -2.05
CA ALA A 85 -19.13 11.65 -0.69
C ALA A 85 -20.19 12.32 0.19
N ARG A 86 -20.35 13.65 0.10
CA ARG A 86 -21.40 14.41 0.82
C ARG A 86 -22.79 13.92 0.47
N ASN A 87 -23.05 13.66 -0.82
CA ASN A 87 -24.36 13.23 -1.32
C ASN A 87 -24.71 11.81 -0.86
N HIS A 88 -23.74 10.88 -0.92
CA HIS A 88 -23.95 9.54 -0.38
C HIS A 88 -24.08 9.53 1.15
N PHE A 89 -23.33 10.38 1.85
CA PHE A 89 -23.40 10.46 3.31
C PHE A 89 -24.77 10.96 3.78
N SER A 90 -25.32 12.01 3.16
CA SER A 90 -26.64 12.54 3.47
C SER A 90 -27.77 11.55 3.16
N SER A 91 -27.54 10.66 2.18
CA SER A 91 -28.45 9.57 1.80
C SER A 91 -28.32 8.31 2.67
N GLY A 92 -27.36 8.28 3.62
CA GLY A 92 -27.10 7.12 4.49
C GLY A 92 -26.35 5.96 3.82
N GLU A 93 -25.80 6.20 2.63
CA GLU A 93 -25.03 5.26 1.81
C GLU A 93 -23.53 5.31 2.16
N PHE A 94 -23.21 5.07 3.43
CA PHE A 94 -21.88 5.31 3.97
C PHE A 94 -20.74 4.54 3.28
N LYS A 95 -21.00 3.34 2.75
CA LYS A 95 -19.99 2.57 2.00
C LYS A 95 -19.61 3.25 0.68
N LEU A 96 -20.58 3.80 -0.04
CA LEU A 96 -20.33 4.55 -1.28
C LEU A 96 -19.66 5.89 -1.00
N SER A 97 -20.08 6.56 0.09
CA SER A 97 -19.42 7.77 0.58
C SER A 97 -17.93 7.53 0.89
N LEU A 98 -17.62 6.47 1.65
CA LEU A 98 -16.24 6.11 1.98
C LEU A 98 -15.43 5.74 0.74
N LYS A 99 -16.01 4.97 -0.20
CA LYS A 99 -15.36 4.65 -1.47
C LYS A 99 -15.00 5.92 -2.25
N ALA A 100 -15.90 6.89 -2.36
CA ALA A 100 -15.62 8.15 -3.03
C ALA A 100 -14.45 8.91 -2.36
N LEU A 101 -14.42 8.94 -1.02
CA LEU A 101 -13.33 9.58 -0.28
C LEU A 101 -11.98 8.87 -0.46
N ASP A 102 -11.96 7.53 -0.44
CA ASP A 102 -10.75 6.76 -0.68
C ASP A 102 -10.22 6.98 -2.10
N MET A 103 -11.10 7.04 -3.11
CA MET A 103 -10.71 7.40 -4.48
C MET A 103 -10.04 8.78 -4.53
N GLY A 104 -10.60 9.76 -3.80
CA GLY A 104 -10.00 11.08 -3.65
C GLY A 104 -8.62 11.04 -2.98
N LEU A 105 -8.35 10.12 -2.05
CA LEU A 105 -7.01 9.96 -1.46
C LEU A 105 -6.02 9.23 -2.38
N ILE A 106 -6.49 8.26 -3.15
CA ILE A 106 -5.65 7.42 -4.03
C ILE A 106 -5.23 8.20 -5.28
N MET A 107 -6.16 8.95 -5.86
CA MET A 107 -5.96 9.61 -7.16
C MET A 107 -5.96 11.14 -7.09
N GLY A 108 -6.30 11.70 -5.94
CA GLY A 108 -6.40 13.13 -5.78
C GLY A 108 -5.11 13.81 -5.35
N GLY A 109 -5.16 15.14 -5.31
CA GLY A 109 -4.04 15.98 -4.91
C GLY A 109 -3.97 16.16 -3.40
N LEU A 110 -2.86 16.73 -2.92
CA LEU A 110 -2.59 16.90 -1.49
C LEU A 110 -3.38 18.07 -0.87
N THR A 111 -3.87 19.02 -1.68
CA THR A 111 -4.48 20.27 -1.20
C THR A 111 -5.69 20.01 -0.30
N LEU A 112 -6.50 19.01 -0.63
CA LEU A 112 -7.74 18.68 0.09
C LEU A 112 -7.61 17.44 1.00
N ARG A 113 -6.36 17.01 1.29
CA ARG A 113 -6.10 15.77 2.03
C ARG A 113 -6.64 15.80 3.46
N ASP A 114 -6.57 16.95 4.13
CA ASP A 114 -7.09 17.10 5.50
C ASP A 114 -8.61 16.96 5.55
N ASP A 115 -9.33 17.55 4.58
CA ASP A 115 -10.78 17.41 4.46
C ASP A 115 -11.18 15.96 4.17
N LEU A 116 -10.49 15.29 3.24
CA LEU A 116 -10.70 13.87 2.93
C LEU A 116 -10.53 13.01 4.18
N ASN A 117 -9.42 13.19 4.92
CA ASN A 117 -9.14 12.45 6.15
C ASN A 117 -10.17 12.70 7.25
N SER A 118 -10.59 13.96 7.44
CA SER A 118 -11.63 14.33 8.41
C SER A 118 -12.98 13.68 8.06
N CYS A 119 -13.36 13.73 6.78
CA CYS A 119 -14.57 13.10 6.29
C CYS A 119 -14.52 11.57 6.48
N ILE A 120 -13.41 10.92 6.13
CA ILE A 120 -13.23 9.46 6.28
C ILE A 120 -13.43 9.05 7.74
N LYS A 121 -12.83 9.76 8.70
CA LYS A 121 -13.02 9.47 10.13
C LYS A 121 -14.50 9.52 10.52
N LYS A 122 -15.24 10.52 10.02
CA LYS A 122 -16.67 10.67 10.28
C LYS A 122 -17.50 9.55 9.66
N VAL A 123 -17.23 9.21 8.38
CA VAL A 123 -17.94 8.11 7.68
C VAL A 123 -17.65 6.75 8.32
N SER A 124 -16.39 6.46 8.66
CA SER A 124 -15.99 5.21 9.32
C SER A 124 -16.64 5.03 10.69
N SER A 125 -16.77 6.12 11.46
CA SER A 125 -17.49 6.08 12.75
C SER A 125 -18.97 5.74 12.56
N ALA A 126 -19.63 6.36 11.57
CA ALA A 126 -21.03 6.08 11.24
C ALA A 126 -21.26 4.65 10.73
N LEU A 127 -20.33 4.11 9.94
CA LEU A 127 -20.36 2.70 9.51
C LEU A 127 -20.30 1.74 10.70
N THR A 128 -19.38 2.02 11.63
CA THR A 128 -19.19 1.20 12.83
C THR A 128 -20.47 1.19 13.69
N GLU A 129 -21.09 2.34 13.93
CA GLU A 129 -22.36 2.45 14.67
C GLU A 129 -23.53 1.71 13.98
N LYS A 130 -23.58 1.74 12.65
CA LYS A 130 -24.61 1.05 11.85
C LYS A 130 -24.46 -0.48 11.90
N ASP A 131 -23.24 -0.99 11.90
CA ASP A 131 -22.99 -2.43 12.01
C ASP A 131 -23.29 -2.95 13.43
N PHE A 132 -22.96 -2.18 14.47
CA PHE A 132 -23.32 -2.51 15.86
C PHE A 132 -24.84 -2.55 16.07
N SER A 133 -25.57 -1.57 15.54
CA SER A 133 -27.05 -1.52 15.67
C SER A 133 -27.74 -2.64 14.87
N SER A 134 -27.22 -3.00 13.69
CA SER A 134 -27.74 -4.11 12.88
C SER A 134 -27.50 -5.47 13.55
N SER A 135 -26.36 -5.65 14.23
CA SER A 135 -26.04 -6.89 14.96
C SER A 135 -26.88 -7.08 16.23
N ASN A 136 -27.29 -5.99 16.90
CA ASN A 136 -28.15 -6.05 18.09
C ASN A 136 -29.63 -6.37 17.76
N ASN A 137 -30.11 -5.95 16.58
CA ASN A 137 -31.49 -6.23 16.17
C ASN A 137 -31.72 -7.70 15.78
N ASN A 138 -30.67 -8.44 15.40
CA ASN A 138 -30.76 -9.87 15.09
C ASN A 138 -30.76 -10.77 16.35
N ASN A 139 -30.57 -10.23 17.55
CA ASN A 139 -30.57 -11.00 18.81
C ASN A 139 -31.88 -10.91 19.61
N ASN A 140 -32.94 -10.31 19.07
CA ASN A 140 -34.23 -10.16 19.75
C ASN A 140 -35.32 -11.10 19.21
N SER A 141 -35.02 -12.40 19.18
CA SER A 141 -36.05 -13.44 19.13
C SER A 141 -35.64 -14.63 20.01
N THR A 142 -36.23 -14.72 21.21
CA THR A 142 -36.43 -15.90 22.10
C THR A 142 -35.18 -16.73 22.46
N ASP A 143 -34.80 -17.03 23.70
CA ASP A 143 -35.54 -17.28 24.94
C ASP A 143 -34.54 -17.24 26.13
N SER A 144 -35.06 -17.15 27.34
CA SER A 144 -34.31 -17.04 28.62
C SER A 144 -33.35 -18.20 28.92
N THR A 145 -32.11 -17.90 29.36
CA THR A 145 -31.52 -18.28 30.67
C THR A 145 -30.00 -18.02 30.71
N GLU A 146 -29.54 -17.56 31.88
CA GLU A 146 -28.17 -17.53 32.41
C GLU A 146 -26.99 -17.87 31.46
N GLU A 147 -26.25 -16.86 30.99
CA GLU A 147 -24.82 -17.03 30.62
C GLU A 147 -24.08 -15.67 30.63
N GLY A 148 -24.12 -15.01 31.80
CA GLY A 148 -23.33 -13.82 32.08
C GLY A 148 -21.86 -14.13 32.38
N GLN A 149 -21.16 -14.86 31.49
CA GLN A 149 -19.70 -15.04 31.56
C GLN A 149 -19.01 -15.60 30.30
N LYS A 150 -19.70 -15.75 29.15
CA LYS A 150 -19.16 -16.44 27.95
C LYS A 150 -19.10 -15.62 26.65
N LYS A 151 -19.24 -14.29 26.70
CA LYS A 151 -19.20 -13.45 25.48
C LYS A 151 -17.81 -12.93 25.08
N SER A 152 -16.75 -13.38 25.75
CA SER A 152 -15.35 -13.05 25.38
C SER A 152 -14.69 -14.09 24.47
N GLU A 153 -15.35 -15.21 24.13
CA GLU A 153 -14.73 -16.35 23.42
C GLU A 153 -15.37 -16.67 22.05
N LEU A 154 -16.21 -15.77 21.50
CA LEU A 154 -17.01 -16.04 20.28
C LEU A 154 -16.46 -15.46 18.97
N PHE A 155 -15.29 -14.80 19.00
CA PHE A 155 -14.52 -14.50 17.79
C PHE A 155 -13.21 -15.27 17.89
N GLY A 156 -13.13 -16.42 17.21
CA GLY A 156 -11.88 -17.17 17.15
C GLY A 156 -10.76 -16.29 16.61
N ASP A 157 -9.57 -16.40 17.21
CA ASP A 157 -8.35 -15.73 16.76
C ASP A 157 -8.02 -16.17 15.33
N GLN A 158 -8.49 -15.43 14.32
CA GLN A 158 -8.07 -15.62 12.93
C GLN A 158 -6.75 -14.87 12.73
N GLU A 159 -5.64 -15.58 12.94
CA GLU A 159 -4.31 -15.10 12.56
C GLU A 159 -4.18 -15.04 11.03
N ILE A 160 -3.53 -14.01 10.47
CA ILE A 160 -3.21 -13.91 9.03
C ILE A 160 -2.35 -15.07 8.58
N ILE A 161 -1.43 -15.48 9.46
CA ILE A 161 -0.65 -16.69 9.31
C ILE A 161 -1.35 -17.79 10.10
N SER A 162 -2.03 -18.71 9.44
CA SER A 162 -2.10 -20.07 9.98
C SER A 162 -0.66 -20.54 10.07
N ARG A 163 -0.18 -20.90 11.27
CA ARG A 163 1.20 -21.32 11.54
C ARG A 163 1.54 -22.58 10.74
N GLN A 164 1.72 -22.44 9.43
CA GLN A 164 2.19 -23.50 8.55
C GLN A 164 3.63 -23.81 8.95
N HIS A 165 3.96 -25.09 8.95
CA HIS A 165 5.28 -25.55 9.30
C HIS A 165 6.26 -25.10 8.23
N PHE A 166 7.18 -24.18 8.55
CA PHE A 166 8.20 -23.73 7.62
C PHE A 166 9.17 -24.89 7.32
N ASN A 167 9.03 -25.52 6.16
CA ASN A 167 9.87 -26.63 5.72
C ASN A 167 10.88 -26.15 4.66
N LEU A 168 12.13 -25.95 5.08
CA LEU A 168 13.18 -25.41 4.22
C LEU A 168 13.43 -26.24 2.94
N PRO A 169 13.50 -27.59 2.98
CA PRO A 169 13.54 -28.43 1.78
C PRO A 169 12.44 -28.18 0.75
N GLU A 170 11.19 -28.00 1.19
CA GLU A 170 10.06 -27.72 0.28
C GLU A 170 10.18 -26.31 -0.29
N VAL A 171 10.52 -25.33 0.56
CA VAL A 171 10.75 -23.95 0.12
C VAL A 171 11.84 -23.88 -0.94
N LEU A 172 12.96 -24.57 -0.77
CA LEU A 172 14.08 -24.57 -1.74
C LEU A 172 13.66 -25.06 -3.14
N GLN A 173 12.63 -25.91 -3.26
CA GLN A 173 12.11 -26.35 -4.55
C GLN A 173 11.32 -25.25 -5.28
N LEU A 174 10.83 -24.25 -4.55
CA LEU A 174 10.06 -23.12 -5.08
C LEU A 174 10.94 -21.90 -5.38
N LEU A 175 12.21 -21.92 -4.96
CA LEU A 175 13.11 -20.79 -5.13
C LEU A 175 13.91 -20.88 -6.43
N PRO A 176 14.37 -19.74 -6.98
CA PRO A 176 15.28 -19.71 -8.11
C PRO A 176 16.51 -20.62 -7.93
N SER A 177 17.10 -21.06 -9.03
CA SER A 177 18.31 -21.90 -9.00
C SER A 177 19.42 -21.27 -8.15
N ARG A 178 20.19 -22.10 -7.42
CA ARG A 178 21.29 -21.67 -6.51
C ARG A 178 20.85 -20.87 -5.27
N SER A 179 19.55 -20.73 -4.99
CA SER A 179 19.08 -20.00 -3.79
C SER A 179 19.64 -20.57 -2.50
N LEU A 180 20.06 -19.68 -1.59
CA LEU A 180 20.62 -19.93 -0.27
C LEU A 180 21.90 -20.78 -0.25
N SER A 181 22.47 -21.05 -1.42
CA SER A 181 23.73 -21.81 -1.61
C SER A 181 24.94 -20.90 -1.82
N CYS A 182 24.71 -19.61 -2.07
CA CYS A 182 25.74 -18.60 -2.33
C CYS A 182 26.01 -17.73 -1.10
N LYS A 183 26.60 -16.54 -1.32
CA LYS A 183 26.89 -15.58 -0.25
C LYS A 183 25.58 -15.04 0.32
N LYS A 184 25.43 -15.08 1.65
CA LYS A 184 24.24 -14.55 2.32
C LYS A 184 24.42 -13.09 2.69
N VAL A 185 23.32 -12.34 2.74
CA VAL A 185 23.32 -10.98 3.31
C VAL A 185 23.73 -11.06 4.79
N GLY A 186 24.62 -10.16 5.22
CA GLY A 186 25.07 -10.09 6.61
C GLY A 186 23.94 -9.64 7.54
N ARG A 187 23.82 -10.29 8.70
CA ARG A 187 22.91 -9.88 9.79
C ARG A 187 23.65 -9.13 10.87
N LYS A 188 23.07 -8.03 11.36
CA LYS A 188 23.59 -7.21 12.45
C LYS A 188 22.46 -6.90 13.44
N SER A 189 22.78 -7.05 14.73
CA SER A 189 22.00 -6.54 15.85
C SER A 189 22.79 -5.41 16.49
N GLY A 190 22.11 -4.39 17.01
CA GLY A 190 22.71 -3.24 17.68
C GLY A 190 23.56 -2.40 16.72
N LEU A 191 23.21 -2.37 15.43
CA LEU A 191 23.95 -1.63 14.42
C LEU A 191 23.80 -0.12 14.69
N SER A 192 24.87 0.54 15.15
CA SER A 192 24.84 1.98 15.35
C SER A 192 24.64 2.72 14.03
N LEU A 193 24.07 3.93 14.08
CA LEU A 193 23.90 4.78 12.89
C LEU A 193 25.25 5.07 12.21
N GLU A 194 26.32 5.29 12.98
CA GLU A 194 27.68 5.45 12.46
C GLU A 194 28.18 4.18 11.75
N GLY A 195 27.95 3.00 12.34
CA GLY A 195 28.31 1.73 11.73
C GLY A 195 27.55 1.47 10.44
N PHE A 196 26.25 1.77 10.43
CA PHE A 196 25.43 1.72 9.21
C PHE A 196 25.97 2.66 8.13
N LEU A 197 26.26 3.92 8.49
CA LEU A 197 26.80 4.92 7.57
C LEU A 197 28.10 4.46 6.91
N ARG A 198 29.08 4.07 7.73
CA ARG A 198 30.43 3.72 7.27
C ARG A 198 30.46 2.39 6.51
N ASP A 199 29.81 1.36 7.04
CA ASP A 199 30.01 -0.02 6.60
C ASP A 199 28.97 -0.48 5.56
N HIS A 200 27.87 0.27 5.38
CA HIS A 200 26.76 -0.11 4.50
C HIS A 200 26.24 1.00 3.60
N PHE A 201 25.95 2.17 4.16
CA PHE A 201 25.36 3.28 3.41
C PHE A 201 26.34 3.84 2.37
N LEU A 202 27.54 4.26 2.78
CA LEU A 202 28.53 4.89 1.91
C LEU A 202 29.12 3.94 0.86
N CYS A 203 29.30 2.66 1.22
CA CYS A 203 29.82 1.66 0.29
C CYS A 203 28.72 0.99 -0.55
N GLY A 204 27.44 1.35 -0.34
CA GLY A 204 26.30 0.76 -1.04
C GLY A 204 26.20 -0.75 -0.88
N SER A 205 26.28 -1.27 0.35
CA SER A 205 26.17 -2.71 0.62
C SER A 205 24.90 -3.08 1.41
N PRO A 206 24.17 -4.14 1.03
CA PRO A 206 22.96 -4.55 1.73
C PRO A 206 23.29 -5.17 3.10
N VAL A 207 22.39 -4.97 4.06
CA VAL A 207 22.51 -5.52 5.41
C VAL A 207 21.13 -5.80 6.00
N ILE A 208 21.04 -6.88 6.78
CA ILE A 208 19.86 -7.15 7.60
C ILE A 208 20.11 -6.62 9.02
N ILE A 209 19.13 -5.88 9.53
CA ILE A 209 19.11 -5.28 10.85
C ILE A 209 18.01 -5.98 11.67
N SER A 210 18.40 -6.73 12.70
CA SER A 210 17.51 -7.74 13.31
C SER A 210 16.71 -7.29 14.52
N ASP A 211 16.97 -6.10 15.08
CA ASP A 211 16.43 -5.66 16.38
C ASP A 211 15.74 -4.29 16.37
N CYS A 212 15.55 -3.67 15.20
CA CYS A 212 14.98 -2.33 15.12
C CYS A 212 13.45 -2.26 15.19
N MET A 213 12.73 -3.36 14.98
CA MET A 213 11.25 -3.38 15.06
C MET A 213 10.70 -3.80 16.42
N VAL A 214 11.54 -4.07 17.43
CA VAL A 214 11.09 -4.65 18.71
C VAL A 214 9.99 -3.82 19.39
N HIS A 215 10.00 -2.50 19.20
CA HIS A 215 9.08 -1.55 19.82
C HIS A 215 7.87 -1.17 18.93
N TRP A 216 7.73 -1.72 17.73
CA TRP A 216 6.62 -1.41 16.84
C TRP A 216 5.32 -2.10 17.31
N PRO A 217 4.21 -1.35 17.52
CA PRO A 217 2.91 -1.95 17.78
C PRO A 217 2.46 -2.95 16.71
N ALA A 218 2.84 -2.71 15.45
CA ALA A 218 2.50 -3.54 14.30
C ALA A 218 2.83 -5.02 14.50
N LYS A 219 3.95 -5.35 15.17
CA LYS A 219 4.38 -6.73 15.41
C LYS A 219 3.35 -7.57 16.16
N ASN A 220 2.57 -6.95 17.04
CA ASN A 220 1.57 -7.65 17.87
C ASN A 220 0.16 -7.52 17.30
N LYS A 221 -0.09 -6.54 16.44
CA LYS A 221 -1.43 -6.21 15.96
C LYS A 221 -1.71 -6.71 14.55
N TRP A 222 -0.72 -6.71 13.67
CA TRP A 222 -0.96 -6.93 12.25
C TRP A 222 -1.12 -8.39 11.88
N ASN A 223 -0.77 -9.35 12.74
CA ASN A 223 -1.13 -10.74 12.52
C ASN A 223 -2.59 -11.03 12.90
N ASP A 224 -3.32 -10.10 13.53
CA ASP A 224 -4.74 -10.26 13.86
C ASP A 224 -5.62 -9.77 12.69
N MET A 225 -6.28 -10.70 12.02
CA MET A 225 -7.18 -10.39 10.91
C MET A 225 -8.38 -9.54 11.35
N ASN A 226 -8.89 -9.77 12.57
CA ASN A 226 -10.00 -9.01 13.11
C ASN A 226 -9.59 -7.57 13.41
N TYR A 227 -8.35 -7.34 13.88
CA TYR A 227 -7.78 -6.00 13.99
C TYR A 227 -7.78 -5.29 12.64
N LEU A 228 -7.20 -5.91 11.61
CA LEU A 228 -7.12 -5.33 10.27
C LEU A 228 -8.50 -5.04 9.66
N LYS A 229 -9.43 -5.99 9.72
CA LYS A 229 -10.81 -5.79 9.24
C LYS A 229 -11.52 -4.67 10.00
N ARG A 230 -11.31 -4.55 11.31
CA ARG A 230 -11.93 -3.50 12.12
C ARG A 230 -11.45 -2.10 11.75
N ILE A 231 -10.15 -1.90 11.54
CA ILE A 231 -9.60 -0.56 11.30
C ILE A 231 -9.64 -0.14 9.82
N ALA A 232 -9.57 -1.11 8.91
CA ALA A 232 -9.33 -0.85 7.50
C ALA A 232 -10.33 -1.56 6.58
N GLY A 233 -11.20 -2.43 7.09
CA GLY A 233 -11.98 -3.38 6.27
C GLY A 233 -12.81 -2.73 5.16
N PHE A 234 -13.43 -1.58 5.42
CA PHE A 234 -14.22 -0.86 4.41
C PHE A 234 -13.40 0.05 3.49
N ARG A 235 -12.09 0.19 3.73
CA ARG A 235 -11.22 1.05 2.94
C ARG A 235 -10.99 0.42 1.57
N THR A 236 -11.05 1.25 0.52
CA THR A 236 -10.76 0.80 -0.85
C THR A 236 -9.25 0.79 -1.07
N VAL A 237 -8.70 -0.31 -1.57
CA VAL A 237 -7.26 -0.46 -1.84
C VAL A 237 -7.01 -0.97 -3.26
N PRO A 238 -5.92 -0.52 -3.91
CA PRO A 238 -5.47 -1.12 -5.16
C PRO A 238 -4.80 -2.46 -4.89
N VAL A 239 -5.12 -3.45 -5.72
CA VAL A 239 -4.49 -4.77 -5.69
C VAL A 239 -4.11 -5.19 -7.11
N GLU A 240 -2.97 -5.83 -7.22
CA GLU A 240 -2.53 -6.53 -8.43
C GLU A 240 -3.13 -7.94 -8.44
N VAL A 241 -3.62 -8.38 -9.60
CA VAL A 241 -4.13 -9.74 -9.81
C VAL A 241 -3.36 -10.36 -10.98
N GLY A 242 -2.77 -11.53 -10.75
CA GLY A 242 -1.97 -12.26 -11.73
C GLY A 242 -0.65 -12.77 -11.14
N LYS A 243 0.19 -13.38 -11.98
CA LYS A 243 1.51 -13.92 -11.55
C LYS A 243 2.46 -12.80 -11.10
N ASN A 244 2.63 -11.77 -11.93
CA ASN A 244 3.38 -10.54 -11.64
C ASN A 244 3.14 -9.49 -12.74
N TYR A 245 3.60 -8.25 -12.51
CA TYR A 245 3.39 -7.11 -13.40
C TYR A 245 4.06 -7.18 -14.79
N LEU A 246 4.93 -8.16 -15.04
CA LEU A 246 5.52 -8.40 -16.37
C LEU A 246 4.67 -9.35 -17.22
N CYS A 247 3.64 -9.98 -16.66
CA CYS A 247 2.78 -10.93 -17.37
C CYS A 247 1.60 -10.22 -18.08
N PRO A 248 1.21 -10.64 -19.31
CA PRO A 248 0.09 -10.04 -20.04
C PRO A 248 -1.26 -10.12 -19.32
N GLU A 249 -1.46 -11.12 -18.48
CA GLU A 249 -2.70 -11.37 -17.73
C GLU A 249 -2.82 -10.46 -16.49
N TRP A 250 -1.75 -9.72 -16.16
CA TRP A 250 -1.74 -8.83 -15.00
C TRP A 250 -2.74 -7.70 -15.16
N LYS A 251 -3.45 -7.42 -14.07
CA LYS A 251 -4.39 -6.30 -13.97
C LYS A 251 -4.37 -5.71 -12.58
N GLN A 252 -4.85 -4.48 -12.47
CA GLN A 252 -5.13 -3.84 -11.21
C GLN A 252 -6.64 -3.80 -10.95
N GLU A 253 -7.03 -4.11 -9.72
CA GLU A 253 -8.40 -4.00 -9.24
C GLU A 253 -8.45 -3.08 -8.01
N LEU A 254 -9.58 -2.39 -7.84
CA LEU A 254 -9.88 -1.62 -6.63
C LEU A 254 -10.96 -2.35 -5.84
N ILE A 255 -10.56 -2.93 -4.71
CA ILE A 255 -11.44 -3.73 -3.85
C ILE A 255 -11.41 -3.21 -2.42
N THR A 256 -12.33 -3.69 -1.58
CA THR A 256 -12.26 -3.36 -0.15
C THR A 256 -11.13 -4.14 0.52
N PHE A 257 -10.54 -3.57 1.57
CA PHE A 257 -9.49 -4.24 2.31
C PHE A 257 -9.98 -5.56 2.93
N SER A 258 -11.23 -5.64 3.41
CA SER A 258 -11.82 -6.89 3.88
C SER A 258 -11.90 -7.95 2.79
N GLU A 259 -12.34 -7.59 1.58
CA GLU A 259 -12.38 -8.51 0.44
C GLU A 259 -10.97 -8.98 0.06
N PHE A 260 -10.00 -8.07 0.04
CA PHE A 260 -8.59 -8.40 -0.17
C PHE A 260 -8.09 -9.44 0.86
N LEU A 261 -8.34 -9.19 2.14
CA LEU A 261 -7.95 -10.08 3.24
C LEU A 261 -8.61 -11.47 3.11
N GLU A 262 -9.84 -11.53 2.63
CA GLU A 262 -10.55 -12.79 2.37
C GLU A 262 -9.96 -13.57 1.20
N ARG A 263 -9.58 -12.88 0.11
CA ARG A 263 -8.88 -13.49 -1.04
C ARG A 263 -7.55 -14.11 -0.63
N ILE A 264 -6.72 -13.39 0.13
CA ILE A 264 -5.39 -13.90 0.53
C ILE A 264 -5.49 -15.01 1.59
N SER A 265 -6.57 -15.07 2.36
CA SER A 265 -6.80 -16.15 3.34
C SER A 265 -7.30 -17.43 2.69
N SER A 266 -8.02 -17.31 1.56
CA SER A 266 -8.60 -18.46 0.85
C SER A 266 -7.62 -19.11 -0.14
N ASN A 267 -6.58 -18.36 -0.55
CA ASN A 267 -5.55 -18.82 -1.47
C ASN A 267 -4.50 -19.68 -0.75
N GLU A 268 -4.84 -20.94 -0.48
CA GLU A 268 -3.87 -21.93 0.02
C GLU A 268 -2.86 -22.38 -1.06
N CYS A 269 -3.12 -22.07 -2.35
CA CYS A 269 -2.25 -22.45 -3.47
C CYS A 269 -2.08 -21.27 -4.46
N PRO A 270 -0.87 -21.04 -5.02
CA PRO A 270 -0.66 -20.00 -6.02
C PRO A 270 -1.48 -20.31 -7.29
N SER A 271 -2.49 -19.50 -7.57
CA SER A 271 -3.32 -19.59 -8.77
C SER A 271 -3.08 -18.41 -9.70
N GLU A 272 -3.62 -18.46 -10.92
CA GLU A 272 -3.64 -17.34 -11.87
C GLU A 272 -4.35 -16.09 -11.29
N ASP A 273 -5.13 -16.24 -10.21
CA ASP A 273 -5.86 -15.17 -9.51
C ASP A 273 -5.16 -14.69 -8.23
N THR A 274 -3.84 -14.92 -8.11
CA THR A 274 -3.07 -14.44 -6.95
C THR A 274 -3.24 -12.93 -6.81
N THR A 275 -3.73 -12.50 -5.65
CA THR A 275 -3.99 -11.09 -5.35
C THR A 275 -2.89 -10.54 -4.46
N TYR A 276 -2.27 -9.42 -4.85
CA TYR A 276 -1.15 -8.80 -4.15
C TYR A 276 -1.37 -7.29 -4.00
N LEU A 277 -1.41 -6.79 -2.77
CA LEU A 277 -1.35 -5.35 -2.50
C LEU A 277 0.13 -4.96 -2.51
N ALA A 278 0.59 -4.48 -3.65
CA ALA A 278 1.98 -4.11 -3.90
C ALA A 278 2.15 -2.59 -3.95
N GLN A 279 3.26 -2.10 -3.39
CA GLN A 279 3.72 -0.72 -3.55
C GLN A 279 2.66 0.38 -3.28
N HIS A 280 1.74 0.14 -2.34
CA HIS A 280 0.68 1.10 -2.03
C HIS A 280 1.05 1.95 -0.82
N GLN A 281 0.83 3.27 -0.87
CA GLN A 281 1.01 4.21 0.24
C GLN A 281 -0.12 4.09 1.28
N LEU A 282 -0.34 2.87 1.76
CA LEU A 282 -1.43 2.49 2.66
C LEU A 282 -1.43 3.30 3.95
N PHE A 283 -0.26 3.69 4.44
CA PHE A 283 -0.10 4.41 5.70
C PHE A 283 -0.50 5.88 5.59
N ASP A 284 -0.47 6.46 4.41
CA ASP A 284 -0.99 7.82 4.20
C ASP A 284 -2.52 7.80 4.03
N GLN A 285 -3.09 6.65 3.65
CA GLN A 285 -4.52 6.44 3.53
C GLN A 285 -5.16 6.02 4.86
N ILE A 286 -4.50 5.13 5.62
CA ILE A 286 -5.02 4.51 6.85
C ILE A 286 -4.10 4.92 8.01
N LEU A 287 -4.43 6.05 8.63
CA LEU A 287 -3.60 6.68 9.66
C LEU A 287 -3.49 5.83 10.93
N GLU A 288 -4.47 4.96 11.19
CA GLU A 288 -4.45 3.99 12.27
C GLU A 288 -3.31 2.97 12.09
N LEU A 289 -3.10 2.47 10.86
CA LEU A 289 -1.96 1.61 10.55
C LEU A 289 -0.64 2.38 10.62
N ARG A 290 -0.63 3.66 10.20
CA ARG A 290 0.57 4.51 10.29
C ARG A 290 1.07 4.68 11.73
N GLN A 291 0.18 4.68 12.72
CA GLN A 291 0.52 4.79 14.14
C GLN A 291 1.18 3.52 14.69
N ASP A 292 1.07 2.39 14.00
CA ASP A 292 1.66 1.12 14.43
C ASP A 292 3.12 0.94 14.00
N ILE A 293 3.66 1.87 13.21
CA ILE A 293 5.04 1.82 12.69
C ILE A 293 5.81 3.10 13.01
N LEU A 294 7.14 2.99 13.05
CA LEU A 294 8.05 4.11 13.19
C LEU A 294 8.98 4.18 11.98
N ILE A 295 9.45 5.36 11.63
CA ILE A 295 10.47 5.51 10.59
C ILE A 295 11.80 5.07 11.20
N PRO A 296 12.53 4.10 10.62
CA PRO A 296 13.83 3.70 11.12
C PRO A 296 14.83 4.86 11.08
N ASP A 297 15.62 5.06 12.14
CA ASP A 297 16.60 6.16 12.21
C ASP A 297 17.61 6.16 11.05
N TYR A 298 17.90 4.98 10.51
CA TYR A 298 18.76 4.80 9.34
C TYR A 298 18.25 5.51 8.08
N CYS A 299 16.95 5.79 7.97
CA CYS A 299 16.39 6.55 6.84
C CYS A 299 16.83 8.02 6.84
N PHE A 300 17.35 8.54 7.96
CA PHE A 300 17.91 9.88 8.06
C PHE A 300 19.44 9.92 7.81
N ALA A 301 20.04 8.78 7.50
CA ALA A 301 21.45 8.70 7.10
C ALA A 301 21.71 9.57 5.85
N GLY A 302 22.78 10.38 5.90
CA GLY A 302 23.15 11.27 4.78
C GLY A 302 22.17 12.42 4.55
N ASP A 303 21.56 12.94 5.62
CA ASP A 303 20.48 13.94 5.55
C ASP A 303 19.29 13.43 4.70
N GLY A 304 18.97 12.15 4.89
CA GLY A 304 17.95 11.45 4.13
C GLY A 304 16.53 12.02 4.33
N GLU A 305 15.81 12.18 3.23
CA GLU A 305 14.41 12.59 3.22
C GLU A 305 13.52 11.44 2.75
N ILE A 306 12.52 11.07 3.56
CA ILE A 306 11.52 10.07 3.17
C ILE A 306 10.79 10.53 1.90
N ARG A 307 10.81 9.66 0.89
CA ARG A 307 10.10 9.82 -0.38
C ARG A 307 8.75 9.11 -0.36
N SER A 308 8.70 7.90 0.18
CA SER A 308 7.44 7.14 0.33
C SER A 308 7.54 6.04 1.38
N ILE A 309 6.40 5.66 1.93
CA ILE A 309 6.25 4.52 2.83
C ILE A 309 5.18 3.61 2.24
N ASN A 310 5.59 2.44 1.73
CA ASN A 310 4.69 1.55 1.00
C ASN A 310 4.44 0.26 1.76
N ALA A 311 3.21 -0.23 1.67
CA ALA A 311 2.80 -1.53 2.17
C ALA A 311 2.91 -2.58 1.06
N TRP A 312 3.30 -3.79 1.48
CA TRP A 312 3.36 -4.98 0.64
C TRP A 312 2.65 -6.12 1.36
N ILE A 313 1.45 -6.48 0.91
CA ILE A 313 0.62 -7.51 1.55
C ILE A 313 0.18 -8.53 0.52
N GLY A 314 0.41 -9.81 0.78
CA GLY A 314 -0.02 -10.87 -0.13
C GLY A 314 0.13 -12.27 0.46
N PRO A 315 -0.47 -13.29 -0.19
CA PRO A 315 -0.34 -14.67 0.22
C PRO A 315 1.08 -15.21 -0.04
N ALA A 316 1.33 -16.43 0.42
CA ALA A 316 2.53 -17.17 0.03
C ALA A 316 2.60 -17.31 -1.50
N GLY A 317 3.81 -17.24 -2.05
CA GLY A 317 4.05 -17.39 -3.49
C GLY A 317 3.98 -16.10 -4.30
N THR A 318 3.57 -14.95 -3.74
CA THR A 318 3.66 -13.67 -4.48
C THR A 318 5.11 -13.37 -4.86
N VAL A 319 5.30 -12.92 -6.09
CA VAL A 319 6.61 -12.59 -6.66
C VAL A 319 6.63 -11.13 -7.09
N THR A 320 7.67 -10.42 -6.66
CA THR A 320 8.10 -9.18 -7.30
C THR A 320 9.31 -9.52 -8.17
N PRO A 321 9.17 -9.46 -9.52
CA PRO A 321 10.24 -9.72 -10.47
C PRO A 321 11.53 -8.95 -10.17
N LEU A 322 12.63 -9.40 -10.79
CA LEU A 322 13.92 -8.76 -10.60
C LEU A 322 13.91 -7.33 -11.17
N HIS A 323 14.07 -6.34 -10.30
CA HIS A 323 14.04 -4.93 -10.66
C HIS A 323 14.98 -4.11 -9.76
N ASN A 324 15.20 -2.84 -10.09
CA ASN A 324 15.93 -1.91 -9.25
C ASN A 324 15.15 -0.61 -9.00
N ASP A 325 15.41 0.03 -7.86
CA ASP A 325 14.82 1.31 -7.48
C ASP A 325 15.88 2.40 -7.43
N PRO A 326 15.53 3.67 -7.70
CA PRO A 326 16.48 4.78 -7.61
C PRO A 326 16.73 5.27 -6.18
N HIS A 327 15.95 4.81 -5.21
CA HIS A 327 16.00 5.27 -3.82
C HIS A 327 16.74 4.29 -2.92
N HIS A 328 17.23 4.78 -1.78
CA HIS A 328 17.56 3.91 -0.67
C HIS A 328 16.27 3.28 -0.16
N ASN A 329 16.32 2.01 0.24
CA ASN A 329 15.15 1.30 0.72
C ASN A 329 15.46 0.50 1.99
N ILE A 330 14.59 0.62 2.99
CA ILE A 330 14.52 -0.32 4.12
C ILE A 330 13.22 -1.10 3.99
N LEU A 331 13.34 -2.39 3.66
CA LEU A 331 12.22 -3.32 3.65
C LEU A 331 12.11 -4.00 5.02
N SER A 332 11.07 -3.64 5.76
CA SER A 332 10.78 -4.12 7.11
C SER A 332 9.75 -5.24 7.06
N GLN A 333 10.11 -6.45 7.50
CA GLN A 333 9.20 -7.61 7.52
C GLN A 333 8.43 -7.70 8.84
N VAL A 334 7.14 -7.35 8.82
CA VAL A 334 6.31 -7.31 10.05
C VAL A 334 5.64 -8.66 10.29
N VAL A 335 5.03 -9.23 9.25
CA VAL A 335 4.32 -10.52 9.30
C VAL A 335 4.85 -11.41 8.19
N GLY A 336 5.16 -12.66 8.48
CA GLY A 336 5.59 -13.67 7.51
C GLY A 336 7.05 -13.59 7.12
N LYS A 337 7.41 -14.36 6.07
CA LYS A 337 8.79 -14.48 5.57
C LYS A 337 8.86 -14.20 4.08
N LYS A 338 9.95 -13.55 3.66
CA LYS A 338 10.26 -13.32 2.24
C LYS A 338 11.66 -13.82 1.90
N TYR A 339 11.78 -14.52 0.78
CA TYR A 339 13.06 -14.76 0.14
C TYR A 339 13.41 -13.58 -0.75
N ILE A 340 14.67 -13.13 -0.67
CA ILE A 340 15.16 -11.98 -1.42
C ILE A 340 16.52 -12.32 -2.03
N ARG A 341 16.65 -12.12 -3.34
CA ARG A 341 17.92 -12.20 -4.07
C ARG A 341 18.34 -10.81 -4.55
N LEU A 342 19.61 -10.47 -4.36
CA LEU A 342 20.17 -9.15 -4.61
C LEU A 342 21.41 -9.24 -5.51
N TYR A 343 21.43 -8.40 -6.55
CA TYR A 343 22.61 -8.20 -7.40
C TYR A 343 23.06 -6.73 -7.32
N PRO A 344 24.37 -6.46 -7.26
CA PRO A 344 24.88 -5.10 -7.24
C PRO A 344 24.57 -4.36 -8.54
N ALA A 345 24.38 -3.04 -8.45
CA ALA A 345 24.07 -2.16 -9.59
C ALA A 345 25.09 -2.28 -10.76
N SER A 346 26.34 -2.66 -10.47
CA SER A 346 27.38 -2.87 -11.48
C SER A 346 27.09 -4.01 -12.46
N LEU A 347 26.13 -4.90 -12.15
CA LEU A 347 25.73 -6.02 -13.03
C LEU A 347 24.52 -5.68 -13.91
N SER A 348 24.06 -4.43 -13.94
CA SER A 348 22.81 -4.05 -14.62
C SER A 348 22.72 -4.50 -16.08
N GLU A 349 23.80 -4.35 -16.86
CA GLU A 349 23.80 -4.74 -18.28
C GLU A 349 23.63 -6.26 -18.48
N ASP A 350 24.16 -7.06 -17.55
CA ASP A 350 24.11 -8.51 -17.59
C ASP A 350 22.81 -9.09 -17.00
N LEU A 351 21.94 -8.22 -16.48
CA LEU A 351 20.59 -8.54 -16.00
C LEU A 351 19.50 -8.20 -17.01
N TYR A 352 19.86 -7.84 -18.25
CA TYR A 352 18.94 -7.68 -19.38
C TYR A 352 17.70 -6.82 -19.04
N PRO A 353 17.87 -5.53 -18.68
CA PRO A 353 16.75 -4.62 -18.47
C PRO A 353 15.84 -4.56 -19.70
N HIS A 354 14.55 -4.29 -19.52
CA HIS A 354 13.69 -3.95 -20.65
C HIS A 354 14.17 -2.66 -21.33
N MET A 355 14.01 -2.58 -22.65
CA MET A 355 14.38 -1.37 -23.41
C MET A 355 13.29 -0.29 -23.36
N GLU A 356 12.06 -0.67 -22.98
CA GLU A 356 10.93 0.24 -22.83
C GLU A 356 11.10 1.13 -21.60
N SER A 357 10.91 2.44 -21.76
CA SER A 357 11.21 3.42 -20.70
C SER A 357 10.52 3.11 -19.37
N MET A 358 9.25 2.70 -19.41
CA MET A 358 8.43 2.41 -18.22
C MET A 358 8.87 1.13 -17.47
N LEU A 359 9.52 0.18 -18.14
CA LEU A 359 9.98 -1.08 -17.56
C LEU A 359 11.51 -1.17 -17.50
N SER A 360 12.22 -0.09 -17.83
CA SER A 360 13.69 -0.07 -17.95
C SER A 360 14.44 -0.41 -16.66
N ASN A 361 13.77 -0.32 -15.51
CA ASN A 361 14.30 -0.74 -14.22
C ASN A 361 13.97 -2.20 -13.87
N SER A 362 13.23 -2.93 -14.71
CA SER A 362 12.89 -4.34 -14.55
C SER A 362 13.68 -5.21 -15.52
N SER A 363 14.03 -6.42 -15.09
CA SER A 363 14.77 -7.40 -15.85
C SER A 363 13.82 -8.24 -16.70
N GLN A 364 14.24 -8.59 -17.91
CA GLN A 364 13.54 -9.55 -18.77
C GLN A 364 13.67 -10.99 -18.25
N VAL A 365 14.54 -11.23 -17.27
CA VAL A 365 14.90 -12.57 -16.79
C VAL A 365 13.91 -13.02 -15.72
N ASP A 366 13.12 -14.06 -16.03
CA ASP A 366 12.35 -14.79 -15.01
C ASP A 366 13.31 -15.71 -14.23
N LEU A 367 13.69 -15.30 -13.02
CA LEU A 367 14.58 -16.10 -12.17
C LEU A 367 14.00 -17.45 -11.75
N ASP A 368 12.67 -17.61 -11.81
CA ASP A 368 12.00 -18.88 -11.51
C ASP A 368 12.07 -19.87 -12.67
N ASN A 369 12.30 -19.38 -13.90
CA ASN A 369 12.41 -20.18 -15.11
C ASN A 369 13.29 -19.49 -16.16
N ILE A 370 14.61 -19.52 -15.93
CA ILE A 370 15.59 -18.81 -16.76
C ILE A 370 15.68 -19.47 -18.14
N ASP A 371 15.44 -18.71 -19.21
CA ASP A 371 15.82 -19.11 -20.57
C ASP A 371 17.32 -18.93 -20.75
N GLU A 372 18.08 -20.01 -20.52
CA GLU A 372 19.54 -20.03 -20.60
C GLU A 372 20.07 -19.64 -21.99
N LYS A 373 19.28 -19.82 -23.06
CA LYS A 373 19.69 -19.45 -24.42
C LYS A 373 19.54 -17.96 -24.65
N ALA A 374 18.48 -17.35 -24.11
CA ALA A 374 18.23 -15.93 -24.22
C ALA A 374 19.13 -15.12 -23.26
N PHE A 375 19.36 -15.63 -22.05
CA PHE A 375 20.01 -14.90 -20.96
C PHE A 375 21.22 -15.64 -20.36
N PRO A 376 22.20 -16.07 -21.18
CA PRO A 376 23.28 -16.94 -20.74
C PRO A 376 24.17 -16.32 -19.65
N LYS A 377 24.32 -15.00 -19.64
CA LYS A 377 25.20 -14.30 -18.69
C LYS A 377 24.73 -14.40 -17.24
N VAL A 378 23.42 -14.52 -17.01
CA VAL A 378 22.82 -14.51 -15.66
C VAL A 378 23.29 -15.70 -14.81
N LEU A 379 23.59 -16.84 -15.46
CA LEU A 379 23.90 -18.10 -14.79
C LEU A 379 25.16 -18.02 -13.92
N ASP A 380 26.12 -17.19 -14.32
CA ASP A 380 27.43 -17.04 -13.67
C ASP A 380 27.54 -15.79 -12.80
N LEU A 381 26.48 -14.98 -12.71
CA LEU A 381 26.52 -13.77 -11.90
C LEU A 381 26.60 -14.07 -10.40
N ASP A 382 27.40 -13.27 -9.70
CA ASP A 382 27.43 -13.26 -8.25
C ASP A 382 26.24 -12.49 -7.70
N PHE A 383 25.58 -13.09 -6.71
CA PHE A 383 24.49 -12.48 -5.97
C PHE A 383 24.65 -12.74 -4.48
N VAL A 384 23.92 -11.94 -3.69
CA VAL A 384 23.66 -12.26 -2.29
C VAL A 384 22.18 -12.53 -2.08
N ASP A 385 21.84 -13.41 -1.17
CA ASP A 385 20.44 -13.70 -0.86
C ASP A 385 20.19 -13.86 0.63
N CYS A 386 18.91 -13.82 0.99
CA CYS A 386 18.45 -14.05 2.34
C CYS A 386 17.00 -14.53 2.39
N ILE A 387 16.65 -15.11 3.53
CA ILE A 387 15.26 -15.13 4.02
C ILE A 387 15.18 -14.00 5.04
N LEU A 388 14.31 -13.03 4.78
CA LEU A 388 13.98 -11.95 5.70
C LEU A 388 12.83 -12.43 6.60
N GLU A 389 13.09 -12.48 7.91
CA GLU A 389 12.15 -12.99 8.91
C GLU A 389 11.39 -11.87 9.63
N GLU A 390 10.30 -12.24 10.31
CA GLU A 390 9.51 -11.31 11.12
C GLU A 390 10.39 -10.58 12.14
N GLY A 391 10.28 -9.25 12.20
CA GLY A 391 11.10 -8.42 13.08
C GLY A 391 12.41 -7.93 12.45
N GLU A 392 12.81 -8.45 11.28
CA GLU A 392 14.02 -8.02 10.57
C GLU A 392 13.73 -6.92 9.54
N MET A 393 14.71 -6.03 9.35
CA MET A 393 14.74 -5.03 8.29
C MET A 393 15.88 -5.34 7.31
N LEU A 394 15.65 -5.23 6.01
CA LEU A 394 16.68 -5.31 4.98
C LEU A 394 16.94 -3.91 4.40
N TYR A 395 18.18 -3.43 4.49
CA TYR A 395 18.63 -2.29 3.71
C TYR A 395 19.01 -2.73 2.29
N ILE A 396 18.39 -2.10 1.30
CA ILE A 396 18.65 -2.25 -0.13
C ILE A 396 19.19 -0.90 -0.64
N PRO A 397 20.47 -0.83 -1.05
CA PRO A 397 21.04 0.41 -1.57
C PRO A 397 20.41 0.79 -2.93
N PRO A 398 20.49 2.07 -3.33
CA PRO A 398 20.00 2.53 -4.62
C PRO A 398 20.55 1.71 -5.78
N LYS A 399 19.71 1.44 -6.77
CA LYS A 399 20.01 0.71 -8.00
C LYS A 399 20.45 -0.75 -7.81
N TRP A 400 20.43 -1.28 -6.59
CA TRP A 400 20.57 -2.72 -6.40
C TRP A 400 19.36 -3.45 -6.97
N TRP A 401 19.65 -4.45 -7.79
CA TRP A 401 18.64 -5.30 -8.37
C TRP A 401 18.17 -6.29 -7.32
N HIS A 402 16.87 -6.42 -7.13
CA HIS A 402 16.29 -7.31 -6.15
C HIS A 402 15.07 -8.05 -6.69
N TYR A 403 15.03 -9.34 -6.40
CA TYR A 403 13.91 -10.24 -6.63
C TYR A 403 13.36 -10.64 -5.27
N VAL A 404 12.03 -10.67 -5.14
CA VAL A 404 11.36 -10.95 -3.88
C VAL A 404 10.28 -12.01 -4.08
N ARG A 405 10.26 -13.02 -3.21
CA ARG A 405 9.20 -14.04 -3.15
C ARG A 405 8.69 -14.21 -1.73
N SER A 406 7.38 -14.14 -1.54
CA SER A 406 6.75 -14.43 -0.25
C SER A 406 6.75 -15.93 0.03
N LEU A 407 7.28 -16.34 1.18
CA LEU A 407 7.36 -17.75 1.61
C LEU A 407 6.17 -18.16 2.49
N SER A 408 5.45 -17.17 2.99
CA SER A 408 4.19 -17.28 3.72
C SER A 408 3.31 -16.11 3.31
N THR A 409 2.05 -16.08 3.76
CA THR A 409 1.31 -14.82 3.79
C THR A 409 2.16 -13.78 4.52
N SER A 410 2.29 -12.60 3.93
CA SER A 410 3.28 -11.62 4.35
C SER A 410 2.71 -10.21 4.37
N PHE A 411 3.20 -9.40 5.32
CA PHE A 411 2.99 -7.97 5.40
C PHE A 411 4.34 -7.29 5.68
N SER A 412 4.85 -6.56 4.69
CA SER A 412 6.09 -5.78 4.79
C SER A 412 5.82 -4.28 4.61
N VAL A 413 6.73 -3.47 5.15
CA VAL A 413 6.75 -2.01 4.99
C VAL A 413 8.07 -1.60 4.34
N SER A 414 8.03 -0.92 3.21
CA SER A 414 9.23 -0.33 2.60
C SER A 414 9.31 1.16 2.88
N PHE A 415 10.45 1.65 3.33
CA PHE A 415 10.75 3.07 3.49
C PHE A 415 11.72 3.48 2.40
N TRP A 416 11.26 4.30 1.46
CA TRP A 416 12.11 4.87 0.42
C TRP A 416 12.56 6.25 0.83
N TRP A 417 13.86 6.52 0.70
CA TRP A 417 14.42 7.85 0.96
C TRP A 417 15.53 8.19 -0.04
N SER A 418 15.83 9.47 -0.15
CA SER A 418 16.96 9.98 -0.92
C SER A 418 17.80 10.90 -0.05
N ASP A 419 19.12 10.88 -0.26
CA ASP A 419 20.03 11.86 0.30
C ASP A 419 19.96 13.18 -0.50
N THR A 420 20.14 14.31 0.18
CA THR A 420 20.07 15.64 -0.47
C THR A 420 21.22 15.88 -1.44
N GLY A 421 22.31 15.13 -1.33
CA GLY A 421 23.53 15.26 -2.15
C GLY A 421 23.41 14.79 -3.61
N ASN A 422 22.50 13.85 -3.92
CA ASN A 422 22.33 13.35 -5.29
C ASN A 422 21.36 14.18 -6.16
N SER A 423 20.73 15.21 -5.60
CA SER A 423 19.77 16.07 -6.31
C SER A 423 20.39 16.96 -7.40
N GLN A 424 21.73 16.98 -7.54
CA GLN A 424 22.43 17.82 -8.53
C GLN A 424 22.97 17.07 -9.75
N GLY A 425 22.65 15.79 -9.94
CA GLY A 425 23.22 15.02 -11.04
C GLY A 425 22.29 13.95 -11.63
N SER A 426 21.30 14.38 -12.40
CA SER A 426 20.66 13.55 -13.43
C SER A 426 20.07 14.41 -14.52
#